data_AF-A0A9J5ZQ49-F1
#
_entry.id   AF-A0A9J5ZQ49-F1
#
_cell.length_a   1.000
_cell.length_b   1.000
_cell.length_c   1.000
_cell.angle_alpha   90.00
_cell.angle_beta   90.00
_cell.angle_gamma   90.00
#
_symmetry.space_group_name_H-M   'P 1'
#
loop_
_entity.id
_entity.type
_entity.pdbx_description
1 polymer ?
#
loop_
_entity_poly.entity_id
_entity_poly.type
_entity_poly.pdbx_seq_one_letter_code
_entity_poly.pdbx_strand_id
1 'polypeptide(L)'
;MQITNLVRCLTLYTNASKIVRDCNFDIGIVLSSPSGKNQYSFVHPTTDVVIDRFVNLTMKLDLDTRLVAENARNIAIQNNIRLNELDAREAVVKEKNVFFRTNGQD
;
A
#
# COMPACT_ATOMS: atom_id res chain seq x y z
N MET A 1 14.05 21.50 6.51
CA MET A 1 14.40 20.46 5.51
C MET A 1 14.05 19.02 5.93
N GLN A 2 13.47 18.75 7.12
CA GLN A 2 13.08 17.38 7.54
C GLN A 2 11.62 17.02 7.21
N ILE A 3 10.67 17.96 7.37
CA ILE A 3 9.24 17.72 7.15
C ILE A 3 8.94 17.38 5.68
N THR A 4 9.57 18.09 4.73
CA THR A 4 9.39 17.83 3.29
C THR A 4 9.79 16.42 2.88
N ASN A 5 10.84 15.85 3.49
CA ASN A 5 11.26 14.48 3.18
C ASN A 5 10.25 13.46 3.69
N LEU A 6 9.68 13.65 4.88
CA LEU A 6 8.64 12.77 5.43
C LEU A 6 7.38 12.75 4.56
N VAL A 7 6.92 13.93 4.10
CA VAL A 7 5.75 14.03 3.20
C VAL A 7 6.02 13.29 1.89
N ARG A 8 7.21 13.45 1.31
CA ARG A 8 7.58 12.73 0.07
C ARG A 8 7.64 11.21 0.28
N CYS A 9 8.17 10.74 1.41
CA CYS A 9 8.15 9.31 1.76
C CYS A 9 6.71 8.78 1.86
N LEU A 10 5.81 9.52 2.51
CA LEU A 10 4.41 9.12 2.63
C LEU A 10 3.70 9.05 1.27
N THR A 11 3.93 10.04 0.40
CA THR A 11 3.39 10.02 -0.97
C THR A 11 3.93 8.82 -1.76
N LEU A 12 5.22 8.49 -1.62
CA LEU A 12 5.81 7.33 -2.27
C LEU A 12 5.15 6.03 -1.83
N TYR A 13 4.95 5.82 -0.52
CA TYR A 13 4.30 4.61 0.00
C TYR A 13 2.83 4.51 -0.38
N THR A 14 2.13 5.65 -0.43
CA THR A 14 0.76 5.70 -0.94
C THR A 14 0.70 5.22 -2.39
N ASN A 15 1.64 5.67 -3.22
CA ASN A 15 1.71 5.26 -4.63
C ASN A 15 2.14 3.80 -4.79
N ALA A 16 3.11 3.34 -4.01
CA ALA A 16 3.51 1.93 -3.98
C ALA A 16 2.33 1.02 -3.61
N SER A 17 1.55 1.42 -2.59
CA SER A 17 0.35 0.70 -2.17
C SER A 17 -0.72 0.65 -3.27
N LYS A 18 -0.89 1.73 -4.04
CA LYS A 18 -1.75 1.75 -5.23
C LYS A 18 -1.30 0.73 -6.27
N ILE A 19 -0.01 0.70 -6.59
CA ILE A 19 0.53 -0.25 -7.59
C ILE A 19 0.38 -1.70 -7.11
N VAL A 20 0.68 -1.99 -5.84
CA VAL A 20 0.45 -3.32 -5.24
C VAL A 20 -1.01 -3.73 -5.39
N ARG A 21 -1.92 -2.81 -5.08
CA ARG A 21 -3.36 -3.04 -5.18
C ARG A 21 -3.83 -3.31 -6.61
N ASP A 22 -3.41 -2.47 -7.55
CA ASP A 22 -3.99 -2.44 -8.89
C ASP A 22 -3.35 -3.51 -9.79
N CYS A 23 -2.10 -3.90 -9.51
CA CYS A 23 -1.30 -4.77 -10.39
C CYS A 23 -0.68 -5.98 -9.68
N ASN A 24 -0.83 -6.14 -8.36
CA ASN A 24 -0.29 -7.27 -7.58
C ASN A 24 1.24 -7.47 -7.74
N PHE A 25 2.00 -6.38 -7.74
CA PHE A 25 3.47 -6.42 -7.82
C PHE A 25 4.13 -6.70 -6.48
N ASP A 26 5.18 -7.53 -6.49
CA ASP A 26 6.15 -7.61 -5.41
C ASP A 26 7.05 -6.35 -5.48
N ILE A 27 7.13 -5.59 -4.40
CA ILE A 27 7.86 -4.32 -4.33
C ILE A 27 8.60 -4.17 -3.00
N GLY A 28 9.85 -3.69 -3.07
CA GLY A 28 10.63 -3.26 -1.91
C GLY A 28 11.13 -1.83 -2.11
N ILE A 29 10.91 -0.98 -1.13
CA ILE A 29 11.41 0.39 -1.09
C ILE A 29 12.20 0.54 0.21
N VAL A 30 13.43 1.03 0.09
CA VAL A 30 14.29 1.37 1.24
C VAL A 30 14.76 2.81 1.06
N LEU A 31 14.52 3.64 2.08
CA LEU A 31 14.91 5.04 2.12
C LEU A 31 15.79 5.28 3.33
N SER A 32 17.03 5.69 3.09
CA SER A 32 17.99 6.06 4.13
C SER A 32 18.14 7.57 4.19
N SER A 33 18.09 8.15 5.40
CA SER A 33 18.43 9.57 5.56
C SER A 33 19.92 9.79 5.24
N PRO A 34 20.32 10.97 4.74
CA PRO A 34 21.74 11.27 4.49
C PRO A 34 22.62 11.13 5.74
N SER A 35 22.05 11.35 6.93
CA SER A 35 22.71 11.16 8.21
C SER A 35 22.87 9.69 8.63
N GLY A 36 22.25 8.76 7.91
CA GLY A 36 22.21 7.32 8.24
C GLY A 36 21.36 6.96 9.47
N LYS A 37 20.81 7.93 10.21
CA LYS A 37 20.11 7.69 11.47
C LYS A 37 18.71 7.08 11.30
N ASN A 38 18.05 7.39 10.18
CA ASN A 38 16.68 6.93 9.94
C ASN A 38 16.66 6.08 8.67
N GLN A 39 16.04 4.92 8.78
CA GLN A 39 15.69 4.08 7.65
C GLN A 39 14.18 3.89 7.64
N TYR A 40 13.59 4.05 6.47
CA TYR A 40 12.18 3.76 6.24
C TYR A 40 12.11 2.70 5.16
N SER A 41 11.22 1.73 5.33
CA SER A 41 10.99 0.72 4.32
C SER A 41 9.51 0.47 4.10
N PHE A 42 9.19 0.08 2.88
CA PHE A 42 7.90 -0.46 2.49
C PHE A 42 8.16 -1.71 1.68
N VAL A 43 7.53 -2.82 2.06
CA VAL A 43 7.76 -4.11 1.42
C VAL A 43 6.44 -4.84 1.25
N HIS A 44 6.24 -5.39 0.06
CA HIS A 44 5.16 -6.31 -0.25
C HIS A 44 5.68 -7.39 -1.22
N PRO A 45 5.34 -8.67 -1.05
CA PRO A 45 4.54 -9.25 0.04
C PRO A 45 5.33 -9.40 1.34
N THR A 46 6.62 -9.73 1.24
CA THR A 46 7.53 -9.95 2.37
C THR A 46 8.95 -9.61 1.95
N THR A 47 9.81 -9.29 2.92
CA THR A 47 11.23 -8.97 2.68
C THR A 47 11.96 -10.12 2.00
N ASP A 48 11.77 -11.35 2.45
CA ASP A 48 12.50 -12.51 1.93
C ASP A 48 12.22 -12.71 0.43
N VAL A 49 10.94 -12.78 0.05
CA VAL A 49 10.51 -12.86 -1.37
C VAL A 49 11.10 -11.76 -2.24
N VAL A 50 11.09 -10.52 -1.75
CA VAL A 50 11.58 -9.38 -2.52
C VAL A 50 13.10 -9.44 -2.67
N ILE A 51 13.83 -9.77 -1.60
CA ILE A 51 15.28 -9.92 -1.63
C ILE A 51 15.68 -11.11 -2.51
N ASP A 52 15.05 -12.26 -2.34
CA ASP A 52 15.34 -13.48 -3.08
C ASP A 52 15.17 -13.26 -4.59
N ARG A 53 14.06 -12.62 -5.00
CA ARG A 53 13.82 -12.26 -6.40
C ARG A 53 14.78 -11.20 -6.92
N PHE A 54 15.20 -10.26 -6.07
CA PHE A 54 16.17 -9.23 -6.43
C PHE A 54 17.57 -9.84 -6.68
N VAL A 55 17.99 -10.77 -5.81
CA VAL A 55 19.28 -11.47 -5.93
C VAL A 55 19.26 -12.48 -7.08
N ASN A 56 18.16 -13.22 -7.23
CA ASN A 56 17.97 -14.18 -8.30
C ASN A 56 16.51 -14.23 -8.74
N LEU A 57 16.23 -13.61 -9.89
CA LEU A 57 14.88 -13.54 -10.47
C LEU A 57 14.24 -14.92 -10.72
N THR A 58 15.06 -15.96 -10.91
CA THR A 58 14.60 -17.33 -11.17
C THR A 58 14.57 -18.22 -9.94
N MET A 59 14.87 -17.66 -8.76
CA MET A 59 14.88 -18.39 -7.50
C MET A 59 13.50 -18.97 -7.22
N LYS A 60 13.47 -20.29 -6.99
CA LYS A 60 12.29 -20.95 -6.47
C LYS A 60 12.29 -20.75 -4.96
N LEU A 61 11.25 -20.08 -4.47
CA LEU A 61 10.97 -19.97 -3.04
C LEU A 61 10.62 -21.36 -2.51
N ASP A 62 11.04 -21.65 -1.28
CA ASP A 62 10.57 -22.82 -0.55
C ASP A 62 9.06 -22.73 -0.26
N LEU A 63 8.47 -23.84 0.17
CA LEU A 63 7.03 -23.93 0.37
C LEU A 63 6.52 -22.95 1.43
N ASP A 64 7.25 -22.80 2.53
CA ASP A 64 6.83 -21.97 3.66
C ASP A 64 6.89 -20.49 3.27
N THR A 65 8.00 -20.06 2.67
CA THR A 65 8.16 -18.70 2.14
C THR A 65 7.08 -18.37 1.11
N ARG A 66 6.76 -19.31 0.21
CA ARG A 66 5.70 -19.12 -0.79
C ARG A 66 4.33 -18.96 -0.13
N LEU A 67 4.02 -19.78 0.88
CA LEU A 67 2.74 -19.73 1.60
C LEU A 67 2.57 -18.40 2.35
N VAL A 68 3.61 -17.94 3.04
CA VAL A 68 3.60 -16.64 3.73
C VAL A 68 3.37 -15.50 2.74
N ALA A 69 4.06 -15.54 1.59
CA ALA A 69 3.92 -14.55 0.53
C ALA A 69 2.50 -14.50 -0.06
N GLU A 70 1.91 -15.67 -0.33
CA GLU A 70 0.53 -15.78 -0.82
C GLU A 70 -0.47 -15.27 0.20
N ASN A 71 -0.30 -15.60 1.47
CA ASN A 71 -1.15 -15.09 2.54
C ASN A 71 -1.08 -13.55 2.62
N ALA A 72 0.12 -12.96 2.55
CA ALA A 72 0.30 -11.51 2.55
C ALA A 72 -0.38 -10.83 1.34
N ARG A 73 -0.28 -11.43 0.15
CA ARG A 73 -1.01 -10.96 -1.05
C ARG A 73 -2.53 -11.05 -0.85
N ASN A 74 -3.02 -12.17 -0.32
CA ASN A 74 -4.45 -12.37 -0.06
C ASN A 74 -4.98 -11.32 0.94
N ILE A 75 -4.23 -11.04 2.01
CA ILE A 75 -4.59 -9.98 2.96
C ILE A 75 -4.68 -8.62 2.25
N ALA A 76 -3.72 -8.27 1.39
CA ALA A 76 -3.75 -7.02 0.63
C ALA A 76 -4.96 -6.93 -0.31
N ILE A 77 -5.30 -8.02 -1.00
CA ILE A 77 -6.51 -8.11 -1.84
C ILE A 77 -7.78 -7.92 -1.02
N GLN A 78 -7.90 -8.60 0.12
CA GLN A 78 -9.07 -8.48 1.00
C GLN A 78 -9.21 -7.06 1.55
N ASN A 79 -8.10 -6.43 1.95
CA ASN A 79 -8.10 -5.04 2.40
C ASN A 79 -8.51 -4.08 1.29
N ASN A 80 -8.10 -4.34 0.04
CA ASN A 80 -8.54 -3.56 -1.11
C ASN A 80 -10.06 -3.64 -1.32
N ILE A 81 -10.63 -4.85 -1.31
CA ILE A 81 -12.08 -5.04 -1.44
C ILE A 81 -12.83 -4.25 -0.38
N ARG A 82 -12.41 -4.36 0.88
CA ARG A 82 -13.00 -3.61 2.01
C ARG A 82 -12.87 -2.11 1.84
N LEU A 83 -11.74 -1.62 1.34
CA LEU A 83 -11.53 -0.20 1.10
C LEU A 83 -12.46 0.34 0.02
N ASN A 84 -12.63 -0.39 -1.09
CA ASN A 84 -13.57 -0.01 -2.15
C ASN A 84 -15.02 0.04 -1.65
N GLU A 85 -15.42 -0.87 -0.76
CA GLU A 85 -16.73 -0.82 -0.12
C GLU A 85 -16.89 0.42 0.76
N LEU A 86 -15.84 0.80 1.51
CA LEU A 86 -15.86 2.00 2.35
C LEU A 86 -15.93 3.27 1.51
N ASP A 87 -15.17 3.36 0.42
CA ASP A 87 -15.19 4.50 -0.50
C ASP A 87 -16.57 4.67 -1.14
N ALA A 88 -17.21 3.56 -1.55
CA ALA A 88 -18.58 3.59 -2.08
C ALA A 88 -19.60 4.09 -1.04
N ARG A 89 -19.48 3.66 0.22
CA ARG A 89 -20.34 4.13 1.31
C ARG A 89 -20.12 5.61 1.61
N GLU A 90 -18.87 6.07 1.59
CA GLU A 90 -18.53 7.47 1.80
C GLU A 90 -19.14 8.36 0.70
N ALA A 91 -19.08 7.92 -0.56
CA ALA A 91 -19.68 8.64 -1.68
C ALA A 91 -21.21 8.83 -1.49
N VAL A 92 -21.92 7.76 -1.14
CA VAL A 92 -23.38 7.83 -0.86
C VAL A 92 -23.70 8.79 0.29
N VAL A 93 -22.90 8.78 1.36
CA VAL A 93 -23.09 9.69 2.50
C VAL A 93 -22.83 11.15 2.09
N LYS A 94 -21.78 11.41 1.29
CA LYS A 94 -21.50 12.75 0.77
C LYS A 94 -22.64 13.27 -0.10
N GLU A 95 -23.16 12.45 -1.01
CA GLU A 95 -24.31 12.82 -1.85
C GLU A 95 -25.55 13.17 -1.04
N LYS A 96 -25.89 12.34 -0.04
CA LYS A 96 -26.99 12.63 0.90
C LYS A 96 -26.78 13.95 1.62
N ASN A 97 -25.58 14.19 2.16
CA ASN A 97 -25.26 15.44 2.85
C ASN A 97 -25.38 16.66 1.94
N VAL A 98 -25.00 16.55 0.67
CA VAL A 98 -25.20 17.62 -0.33
C VAL A 98 -26.69 17.86 -0.55
N PHE A 99 -27.48 16.81 -0.77
CA PHE A 99 -28.93 16.90 -0.97
C PHE A 99 -29.65 17.58 0.21
N PHE A 100 -29.30 17.22 1.45
CA PHE A 100 -29.89 17.86 2.64
C PHE A 100 -29.48 19.33 2.79
N ARG A 101 -28.25 19.70 2.38
CA ARG A 101 -27.79 21.10 2.42
C ARG A 101 -28.45 21.97 1.37
N THR A 102 -28.80 21.42 0.21
CA THR A 102 -29.43 22.19 -0.88
C THR A 102 -30.95 22.31 -0.72
N ASN A 103 -31.60 21.33 -0.08
CA ASN A 103 -33.07 21.29 0.06
C ASN A 103 -33.58 21.61 1.48
N GLY A 104 -32.67 21.90 2.42
CA GLY A 104 -32.99 22.31 3.79
C GLY A 104 -32.78 23.80 4.07
N GLN A 105 -32.73 24.65 3.03
CA GLN A 105 -32.59 26.11 3.13
C GLN A 105 -33.92 26.88 2.95
N ASP A 106 -35.06 26.22 3.17
CA ASP A 106 -36.38 26.88 3.25
C ASP A 106 -36.72 27.29 4.69
#